data_AF-A0A8H8PBY1-F1
#
_entry.id   AF-A0A8H8PBY1-F1
#
_cell.length_a   1.000
_cell.length_b   1.000
_cell.length_c   1.000
_cell.angle_alpha   90.00
_cell.angle_beta   90.00
_cell.angle_gamma   90.00
#
_symmetry.space_group_name_H-M   'P 1'
#
loop_
_entity.id
_entity.type
_entity.pdbx_description
1 polymer ?
#
loop_
_entity_poly.entity_id
_entity_poly.type
_entity_poly.pdbx_seq_one_letter_code
_entity_poly.pdbx_strand_id
1 'polypeptide(L)'
;MSSPHARNIVRKLLANKNALRVQELYIRGLSEYPATPFPPPPPPKEYIGRRGVPKPVPPQPPNPTHPFRSRSYLKDKVLPDLISTGEVEKFHSVVEATPGLTPSKKRITRSKAAQESGGLDIWKWRLTGPQAESSEPKLEDEPIPDSHDWYSPNQLFDTLEPKKKRGETRTDPYGAGRWDHLILGSRIRGLES
;
A
#
# COMPACT_ATOMS: atom_id res chain seq x y z
N MET A 1 -6.69 4.48 -3.00
CA MET A 1 -6.64 5.43 -4.11
C MET A 1 -5.32 5.27 -4.84
N SER A 2 -5.37 4.47 -5.90
CA SER A 2 -4.33 4.34 -6.92
C SER A 2 -4.35 5.54 -7.87
N SER A 3 -3.24 5.79 -8.58
CA SER A 3 -3.17 6.83 -9.59
C SER A 3 -4.01 6.44 -10.82
N PRO A 4 -4.83 7.35 -11.40
CA PRO A 4 -5.56 7.12 -12.66
C PRO A 4 -4.64 6.67 -13.80
N HIS A 5 -3.46 7.29 -13.92
CA HIS A 5 -2.47 6.96 -14.93
C HIS A 5 -1.93 5.53 -14.76
N ALA A 6 -1.69 5.09 -13.53
CA ALA A 6 -1.31 3.70 -13.24
C ALA A 6 -2.41 2.70 -13.64
N ARG A 7 -3.68 3.03 -13.42
CA ARG A 7 -4.82 2.22 -13.86
C ARG A 7 -4.90 2.13 -15.38
N ASN A 8 -4.76 3.26 -16.09
CA ASN A 8 -4.74 3.33 -17.55
C ASN A 8 -3.63 2.45 -18.16
N ILE A 9 -2.43 2.45 -17.57
CA ILE A 9 -1.33 1.59 -18.03
C ILE A 9 -1.71 0.10 -17.87
N VAL A 10 -2.27 -0.30 -16.72
CA VAL A 10 -2.69 -1.70 -16.52
C VAL A 10 -3.75 -2.12 -17.54
N ARG A 11 -4.74 -1.26 -17.81
CA ARG A 11 -5.77 -1.50 -18.83
C ARG A 11 -5.14 -1.74 -20.20
N LYS A 12 -4.23 -0.87 -20.64
CA LYS A 12 -3.53 -1.01 -21.93
C LYS A 12 -2.70 -2.31 -22.02
N LEU A 13 -1.97 -2.64 -20.95
CA LEU A 13 -1.16 -3.86 -20.91
C LEU A 13 -2.00 -5.15 -20.98
N LEU A 14 -3.15 -5.17 -20.31
CA LEU A 14 -4.06 -6.31 -20.33
C LEU A 14 -4.91 -6.37 -21.61
N ALA A 15 -5.22 -5.23 -22.23
CA ALA A 15 -5.89 -5.20 -23.54
C ALA A 15 -5.00 -5.81 -24.64
N ASN A 16 -3.69 -5.53 -24.59
CA ASN A 16 -2.74 -6.12 -25.53
C ASN A 16 -2.53 -7.62 -25.32
N LYS A 17 -2.61 -8.11 -24.07
CA LYS A 17 -2.43 -9.53 -23.73
C LYS A 17 -3.47 -9.98 -22.70
N ASN A 18 -4.33 -10.91 -23.12
CA ASN A 18 -5.49 -11.38 -22.37
C ASN A 18 -5.23 -11.79 -20.91
N ALA A 19 -4.03 -12.29 -20.55
CA ALA A 19 -3.73 -12.63 -19.16
C ALA A 19 -2.23 -12.47 -18.84
N LEU A 20 -1.90 -11.73 -17.78
CA LEU A 20 -0.52 -11.48 -17.35
C LEU A 20 -0.31 -11.69 -15.85
N ARG A 21 0.92 -12.06 -15.46
CA ARG A 21 1.33 -12.11 -14.04
C ARG A 21 1.63 -10.71 -13.53
N VAL A 22 1.52 -10.50 -12.21
CA VAL A 22 1.89 -9.23 -11.56
C VAL A 22 3.33 -8.82 -11.89
N GLN A 23 4.24 -9.79 -11.96
CA GLN A 23 5.65 -9.53 -12.31
C GLN A 23 5.81 -9.04 -13.74
N GLU A 24 5.08 -9.66 -14.68
CA GLU A 24 5.13 -9.31 -16.10
C GLU A 24 4.49 -7.94 -16.33
N LEU A 25 3.36 -7.66 -15.68
CA LEU A 25 2.72 -6.34 -15.70
C LEU A 25 3.69 -5.26 -15.22
N TYR A 26 4.42 -5.52 -14.14
CA TYR A 26 5.39 -4.56 -13.62
C TYR A 26 6.56 -4.34 -14.59
N ILE A 27 7.17 -5.41 -15.10
CA ILE A 27 8.32 -5.31 -16.01
C ILE A 27 7.93 -4.63 -17.32
N ARG A 28 6.79 -5.00 -17.91
CA ARG A 28 6.31 -4.39 -19.15
C ARG A 28 5.84 -2.98 -18.95
N GLY A 29 5.16 -2.68 -17.85
CA GLY A 29 4.80 -1.32 -17.50
C GLY A 29 6.01 -0.39 -17.50
N LEU A 30 7.11 -0.82 -16.88
CA LEU A 30 8.36 -0.06 -16.87
C LEU A 30 9.04 0.04 -18.25
N SER A 31 8.89 -0.97 -19.10
CA SER A 31 9.53 -1.03 -20.41
C SER A 31 8.76 -0.25 -21.48
N GLU A 32 7.43 -0.31 -21.46
CA GLU A 32 6.55 0.30 -22.48
C GLU A 32 6.21 1.75 -22.13
N TYR A 33 6.13 2.07 -20.84
CA TYR A 33 5.78 3.41 -20.35
C TYR A 33 6.97 3.92 -19.56
N PRO A 34 7.92 4.65 -20.18
CA PRO A 34 9.01 5.27 -19.45
C PRO A 34 8.43 6.25 -18.42
N ALA A 35 9.23 6.57 -17.39
CA ALA A 35 8.84 7.58 -16.42
C ALA A 35 8.48 8.88 -17.14
N THR A 36 7.18 9.17 -17.20
CA THR A 36 6.70 10.52 -17.47
C THR A 36 7.32 11.44 -16.42
N PRO A 37 7.59 12.72 -16.72
CA PRO A 37 8.23 13.66 -15.80
C PRO A 37 7.30 13.91 -14.61
N PHE A 38 7.24 12.95 -13.71
CA PHE A 38 6.57 13.02 -12.44
C PHE A 38 7.53 13.74 -11.52
N PRO A 39 7.08 14.81 -10.84
CA PRO A 39 7.93 15.49 -9.89
C PRO A 39 8.40 14.48 -8.84
N PRO A 40 9.67 14.56 -8.42
CA PRO A 40 10.19 13.67 -7.39
C PRO A 40 9.28 13.76 -6.15
N PRO A 41 8.97 12.64 -5.48
CA PRO A 41 8.14 12.68 -4.30
C PRO A 41 8.79 13.57 -3.24
N PRO A 42 7.98 14.27 -2.41
CA PRO A 42 8.52 15.09 -1.34
C PRO A 42 9.42 14.24 -0.42
N PRO A 43 10.47 14.84 0.17
CA PRO A 43 11.37 14.12 1.05
C PRO A 43 10.57 13.43 2.17
N PRO A 44 10.90 12.17 2.50
CA PRO A 44 10.17 11.41 3.49
C PRO A 44 10.21 12.14 4.84
N LYS A 45 9.03 12.41 5.41
CA LYS A 45 8.92 13.00 6.75
C LYS A 45 9.52 12.02 7.76
N GLU A 46 10.42 12.51 8.62
CA GLU A 46 10.91 11.74 9.76
C GLU A 46 9.74 11.41 10.69
N TYR A 47 9.45 10.13 10.87
CA TYR A 47 8.39 9.70 11.77
C TYR A 47 8.98 9.48 13.17
N ILE A 48 8.58 10.34 14.11
CA ILE A 48 8.84 10.11 15.53
C ILE A 48 7.97 8.91 15.95
N GLY A 49 8.61 7.83 16.40
CA GLY A 49 7.91 6.64 16.86
C GLY A 49 7.10 6.89 18.14
N ARG A 50 6.26 5.91 18.53
CA ARG A 50 5.36 5.95 19.70
C ARG A 50 6.04 6.20 21.07
N ARG A 51 7.38 6.29 21.12
CA ARG A 51 8.21 6.53 22.31
C ARG A 51 9.28 7.61 22.10
N GLY A 52 9.14 8.48 21.10
CA GLY A 52 10.17 9.49 20.79
C GLY A 52 11.40 8.94 20.07
N VAL A 53 11.47 7.62 19.84
CA VAL A 53 12.58 7.00 19.09
C VAL A 53 12.39 7.29 17.60
N PRO A 54 13.37 7.90 16.92
CA PRO A 54 13.31 8.09 15.47
C PRO A 54 13.28 6.72 14.81
N LYS A 55 12.21 6.44 14.05
CA LYS A 55 12.17 5.21 13.24
C LYS A 55 12.99 5.45 11.98
N PRO A 56 13.78 4.45 11.53
CA PRO A 56 14.47 4.56 10.26
C PRO A 56 13.43 4.83 9.17
N VAL A 57 13.75 5.82 8.33
CA VAL A 57 12.94 6.18 7.17
C VAL A 57 12.71 4.92 6.33
N PRO A 58 11.46 4.61 5.95
CA PRO A 58 11.20 3.46 5.09
C PRO A 58 12.00 3.60 3.78
N PRO A 59 12.57 2.50 3.26
CA PRO A 59 13.35 2.56 2.04
C PRO A 59 12.49 3.15 0.91
N GLN A 60 13.10 4.04 0.12
CA GLN A 60 12.41 4.62 -1.02
C GLN A 60 11.99 3.52 -1.99
N PRO A 61 10.82 3.65 -2.64
CA PRO A 61 10.42 2.72 -3.66
C PRO A 61 11.45 2.69 -4.80
N PRO A 62 11.63 1.55 -5.49
CA PRO A 62 12.66 1.40 -6.50
C PRO A 62 12.54 2.41 -7.66
N ASN A 63 11.31 2.82 -8.01
CA ASN A 63 11.05 3.77 -9.08
C ASN A 63 10.08 4.88 -8.60
N PRO A 64 10.55 5.87 -7.83
CA PRO A 64 9.66 6.86 -7.20
C PRO A 64 8.95 7.79 -8.19
N THR A 65 9.58 8.07 -9.33
CA THR A 65 9.06 8.92 -10.42
C THR A 65 8.17 8.15 -11.39
N HIS A 66 8.05 6.83 -11.25
CA HIS A 66 7.24 6.03 -12.16
C HIS A 66 5.82 5.83 -11.61
N PRO A 67 4.78 5.81 -12.47
CA PRO A 67 3.39 5.55 -12.04
C PRO A 67 3.26 4.21 -11.28
N PHE A 68 4.02 3.20 -11.72
CA PHE A 68 4.30 1.99 -10.93
C PHE A 68 5.52 2.17 -10.03
N ARG A 69 5.28 2.65 -8.82
CA ARG A 69 6.32 2.89 -7.81
C ARG A 69 7.03 1.61 -7.37
N SER A 70 6.27 0.52 -7.25
CA SER A 70 6.77 -0.78 -6.83
C SER A 70 5.82 -1.91 -7.22
N ARG A 71 6.30 -3.16 -7.17
CA ARG A 71 5.46 -4.36 -7.34
C ARG A 71 4.36 -4.44 -6.28
N SER A 72 4.66 -4.07 -5.04
CA SER A 72 3.67 -4.05 -3.95
C SER A 72 2.60 -2.99 -4.19
N TYR A 73 2.97 -1.81 -4.71
CA TYR A 73 2.00 -0.78 -5.05
C TYR A 73 0.99 -1.26 -6.11
N LEU A 74 1.47 -1.93 -7.15
CA LEU A 74 0.60 -2.54 -8.17
C LEU A 74 -0.36 -3.56 -7.53
N LYS A 75 0.17 -4.45 -6.69
CA LYS A 75 -0.60 -5.53 -6.05
C LYS A 75 -1.62 -5.05 -5.01
N ASP A 76 -1.25 -4.06 -4.20
CA ASP A 76 -1.99 -3.69 -3.00
C ASP A 76 -2.87 -2.44 -3.20
N LYS A 77 -2.66 -1.68 -4.29
CA LYS A 77 -3.45 -0.47 -4.62
C LYS A 77 -4.11 -0.55 -5.99
N VAL A 78 -3.32 -0.71 -7.06
CA VAL A 78 -3.84 -0.59 -8.43
C VAL A 78 -4.78 -1.75 -8.79
N LEU A 79 -4.36 -2.99 -8.56
CA LEU A 79 -5.17 -4.17 -8.90
C LEU A 79 -6.46 -4.25 -8.06
N PRO A 80 -6.44 -4.05 -6.73
CA PRO A 80 -7.66 -4.03 -5.94
C PRO A 80 -8.65 -2.94 -6.37
N ASP A 81 -8.16 -1.75 -6.73
CA ASP A 81 -9.01 -0.67 -7.24
C ASP A 81 -9.69 -1.10 -8.56
N LEU A 82 -8.97 -1.74 -9.48
CA LEU A 82 -9.54 -2.25 -10.75
C LEU A 82 -10.50 -3.44 -10.57
N ILE A 83 -10.28 -4.26 -9.54
CA ILE A 83 -11.25 -5.31 -9.16
C ILE A 83 -12.53 -4.66 -8.62
N SER A 84 -12.39 -3.60 -7.81
CA SER A 84 -13.55 -2.92 -7.24
C SER A 84 -14.43 -2.25 -8.29
N THR A 85 -13.84 -1.82 -9.41
CA THR A 85 -14.58 -1.30 -10.57
C THR A 85 -15.10 -2.41 -11.49
N GLY A 86 -14.76 -3.68 -11.25
CA GLY A 86 -15.21 -4.83 -12.05
C GLY A 86 -14.48 -4.98 -13.39
N GLU A 87 -13.42 -4.22 -13.62
CA GLU A 87 -12.70 -4.19 -14.90
C GLU A 87 -11.69 -5.34 -15.04
N VAL A 88 -11.16 -5.83 -13.92
CA VAL A 88 -10.12 -6.85 -13.90
C VAL A 88 -10.50 -7.96 -12.94
N GLU A 89 -10.28 -9.21 -13.36
CA GLU A 89 -10.47 -10.40 -12.53
C GLU A 89 -9.14 -11.11 -12.29
N LYS A 90 -9.04 -11.66 -11.08
CA LYS A 90 -7.95 -12.54 -10.67
C LYS A 90 -8.28 -13.98 -11.05
N PHE A 91 -7.56 -14.54 -12.00
CA PHE A 91 -7.77 -15.92 -12.47
C PHE A 91 -6.59 -16.83 -12.10
N HIS A 92 -6.90 -18.09 -11.80
CA HIS A 92 -5.92 -19.11 -11.47
C HIS A 92 -5.67 -20.03 -12.67
N SER A 93 -4.42 -20.13 -13.12
CA SER A 93 -4.03 -20.95 -14.26
C SER A 93 -2.93 -21.90 -13.85
N VAL A 94 -3.18 -23.19 -14.07
CA VAL A 94 -2.13 -24.22 -14.01
C VAL A 94 -1.34 -24.12 -15.31
N VAL A 95 -0.02 -23.93 -15.22
CA VAL A 95 0.88 -23.94 -16.38
C VAL A 95 1.82 -25.12 -16.24
N GLU A 96 2.03 -25.86 -17.33
CA GLU A 96 2.97 -26.97 -17.34
C GLU A 96 4.37 -26.49 -16.93
N ALA A 97 5.02 -27.26 -16.06
CA ALA A 97 6.34 -26.93 -15.56
C ALA A 97 7.36 -27.03 -16.71
N THR A 98 7.74 -25.87 -17.28
CA THR A 98 8.79 -25.83 -18.29
C THR A 98 10.09 -26.36 -17.68
N PRO A 99 10.78 -27.33 -18.31
CA PRO A 99 12.01 -27.90 -17.77
C PRO A 99 13.09 -26.81 -17.72
N GLY A 100 13.36 -26.29 -16.52
CA GLY A 100 14.31 -25.20 -16.29
C GLY A 100 13.86 -24.17 -15.24
N LEU A 101 12.55 -24.02 -15.04
CA LEU A 101 11.99 -23.21 -13.95
C LEU A 101 11.88 -24.08 -12.70
N THR A 102 13.00 -24.33 -12.02
CA THR A 102 12.97 -24.98 -10.71
C THR A 102 12.14 -24.13 -9.77
N PRO A 103 11.01 -24.65 -9.27
CA PRO A 103 10.14 -23.82 -8.46
C PRO A 103 10.82 -23.66 -7.10
N SER A 104 11.09 -22.40 -6.73
CA SER A 104 11.86 -22.06 -5.54
C SER A 104 11.33 -22.84 -4.33
N LYS A 105 12.23 -23.62 -3.71
CA LYS A 105 11.97 -24.60 -2.62
C LYS A 105 11.19 -24.05 -1.41
N LYS A 106 11.02 -22.73 -1.30
CA LYS A 106 10.56 -22.07 -0.06
C LYS A 106 9.08 -21.72 -0.01
N ARG A 107 8.28 -21.85 -1.08
CA ARG A 107 6.88 -21.38 -1.02
C ARG A 107 5.95 -21.94 -2.10
N ILE A 108 5.69 -23.24 -2.08
CA ILE A 108 4.66 -23.82 -2.96
C ILE A 108 3.71 -24.63 -2.10
N THR A 109 2.70 -23.96 -1.55
CA THR A 109 1.43 -24.62 -1.24
C THR A 109 0.82 -25.03 -2.59
N ARG A 110 1.19 -26.22 -3.08
CA ARG A 110 0.59 -26.81 -4.28
C ARG A 110 -0.85 -27.16 -3.96
N SER A 111 -1.80 -26.71 -4.77
CA SER A 111 -3.16 -27.26 -4.72
C SER A 111 -3.13 -28.74 -5.12
N LYS A 112 -4.11 -29.54 -4.68
CA LYS A 112 -4.20 -30.97 -5.05
C LYS A 112 -4.16 -31.18 -6.58
N ALA A 113 -4.87 -30.33 -7.33
CA ALA A 113 -4.90 -30.35 -8.79
C ALA A 113 -3.52 -30.10 -9.45
N ALA A 114 -2.67 -29.26 -8.85
CA ALA A 114 -1.32 -29.01 -9.36
C ALA A 114 -0.33 -30.12 -9.03
N GLN A 115 -0.55 -30.84 -7.93
CA GLN A 115 0.25 -32.03 -7.61
C GLN A 115 0.00 -33.15 -8.62
N GLU A 116 -1.27 -33.37 -8.99
CA GLU A 116 -1.68 -34.40 -9.95
C GLU A 116 -1.19 -34.11 -11.38
N SER A 117 -1.20 -32.84 -11.80
CA SER A 117 -0.77 -32.42 -13.13
C SER A 117 0.73 -32.14 -13.26
N GLY A 118 1.48 -32.12 -12.15
CA GLY A 118 2.88 -31.66 -12.13
C GLY A 118 3.07 -30.19 -12.55
N GLY A 119 1.98 -29.43 -12.65
CA GLY A 119 1.97 -28.05 -13.10
C GLY A 119 2.33 -27.04 -11.99
N LEU A 120 2.65 -25.83 -12.41
CA LEU A 120 2.83 -24.68 -11.54
C LEU A 120 1.52 -23.88 -11.47
N ASP A 121 1.02 -23.72 -10.25
CA ASP A 121 -0.11 -22.86 -9.93
C ASP A 121 0.30 -21.38 -10.00
N ILE A 122 -0.29 -20.65 -10.94
CA ILE A 122 0.02 -19.23 -11.15
C ILE A 122 -1.25 -18.40 -11.15
N TRP A 123 -1.24 -17.38 -10.29
CA TRP A 123 -2.22 -16.31 -10.33
C TRP A 123 -1.92 -15.31 -11.45
N LYS A 124 -2.87 -15.16 -12.36
CA LYS A 124 -2.84 -14.20 -13.46
C LYS A 124 -3.99 -13.20 -13.32
N TRP A 125 -3.88 -12.11 -14.05
CA TRP A 125 -4.87 -11.04 -14.11
C TRP A 125 -5.32 -10.88 -15.55
N ARG A 126 -6.63 -10.71 -15.75
CA ARG A 126 -7.25 -10.50 -17.07
C ARG A 126 -8.30 -9.40 -17.00
N LEU A 127 -8.55 -8.72 -18.11
CA LEU A 127 -9.71 -7.83 -18.22
C LEU A 127 -11.00 -8.64 -18.21
N THR A 128 -12.05 -8.05 -17.64
CA THR A 128 -13.40 -8.61 -17.58
C THR A 128 -14.45 -7.58 -17.99
N GLY A 129 -15.60 -8.08 -18.45
CA GLY A 129 -16.71 -7.25 -18.88
C GLY A 129 -16.56 -6.69 -20.30
N PRO A 130 -17.38 -5.68 -20.69
CA PRO A 130 -17.40 -5.14 -22.05
C PRO A 130 -16.07 -4.50 -22.48
N GLN A 131 -15.22 -4.15 -21.51
CA GLN A 131 -13.88 -3.63 -21.74
C GLN A 131 -12.89 -4.67 -22.26
N ALA A 132 -13.18 -5.97 -22.09
CA ALA A 132 -12.40 -7.05 -22.69
C ALA A 132 -12.69 -7.21 -24.20
N GLU A 133 -13.87 -6.76 -24.66
CA GLU A 133 -14.29 -6.84 -26.06
C GLU A 133 -13.95 -5.56 -26.84
N SER A 134 -13.88 -4.40 -26.15
CA SER A 134 -13.47 -3.15 -26.76
C SER A 134 -11.94 -3.07 -26.90
N SER A 135 -11.45 -2.93 -28.13
CA SER A 135 -10.02 -2.68 -28.41
C SER A 135 -9.51 -1.36 -27.84
N GLU A 136 -10.41 -0.41 -27.57
CA GLU A 136 -10.08 0.86 -26.93
C GLU A 136 -10.53 0.84 -25.46
N PRO A 137 -9.61 0.68 -24.51
CA PRO A 137 -9.97 0.75 -23.11
C PRO A 137 -10.52 2.15 -22.81
N LYS A 138 -11.63 2.23 -22.05
CA LYS A 138 -12.09 3.51 -21.48
C LYS A 138 -10.97 4.09 -20.63
N LEU A 139 -10.17 4.98 -21.23
CA LEU A 139 -9.17 5.74 -20.53
C LEU A 139 -9.90 6.76 -19.68
N GLU A 140 -9.60 6.78 -18.38
CA GLU A 140 -9.95 7.95 -17.59
C GLU A 140 -9.10 9.11 -18.07
N ASP A 141 -9.72 10.28 -18.23
CA ASP A 141 -9.03 11.51 -18.58
C ASP A 141 -7.87 11.72 -17.60
N GLU A 142 -6.65 11.78 -18.15
CA GLU A 142 -5.49 12.03 -17.32
C GLU A 142 -5.60 13.46 -16.78
N PRO A 143 -5.56 13.65 -15.44
CA PRO A 143 -5.57 14.98 -14.89
C PRO A 143 -4.34 15.73 -15.42
N ILE A 144 -4.56 16.95 -15.91
CA ILE A 144 -3.51 17.84 -16.38
C ILE A 144 -2.46 17.92 -15.26
N PRO A 145 -1.14 17.76 -15.55
CA PRO A 145 -0.10 17.58 -14.55
C PRO A 145 -0.08 18.67 -13.45
N ASP A 146 -0.52 19.90 -13.77
CA ASP A 146 -0.59 21.03 -12.83
C ASP A 146 -1.80 21.00 -11.87
N SER A 147 -2.77 20.10 -12.05
CA SER A 147 -4.03 20.07 -11.28
C SER A 147 -4.08 18.99 -10.20
N HIS A 148 -2.95 18.35 -9.88
CA HIS A 148 -2.98 17.20 -8.99
C HIS A 148 -3.30 17.57 -7.54
N ASP A 149 -4.51 17.21 -7.10
CA ASP A 149 -4.98 17.30 -5.71
C ASP A 149 -4.09 16.55 -4.69
N TRP A 150 -3.26 15.59 -5.12
CA TRP A 150 -2.27 14.95 -4.23
C TRP A 150 -0.98 15.77 -4.04
N TYR A 151 -0.82 16.84 -4.83
CA TYR A 151 0.24 17.84 -4.68
C TYR A 151 -0.24 19.12 -4.00
N SER A 152 -1.55 19.31 -3.83
CA SER A 152 -2.07 20.24 -2.84
C SER A 152 -1.37 19.88 -1.52
N PRO A 153 -0.50 20.75 -0.98
CA PRO A 153 0.00 20.56 0.37
C PRO A 153 -1.24 20.28 1.21
N ASN A 154 -1.30 19.20 1.99
CA ASN A 154 -2.48 18.85 2.79
C ASN A 154 -2.97 20.08 3.57
N GLN A 155 -3.84 20.90 2.97
CA GLN A 155 -4.52 22.04 3.60
C GLN A 155 -5.67 21.53 4.47
N LEU A 156 -5.87 20.21 4.52
CA LEU A 156 -6.74 19.50 5.45
C LEU A 156 -6.39 19.76 6.92
N PHE A 157 -5.20 20.28 7.18
CA PHE A 157 -4.95 21.00 8.41
C PHE A 157 -4.48 22.38 7.98
N ASP A 158 -5.41 23.34 7.91
CA ASP A 158 -5.07 24.70 8.32
C ASP A 158 -4.22 24.50 9.56
N THR A 159 -2.96 24.96 9.50
CA THR A 159 -2.15 25.16 10.68
C THR A 159 -3.04 25.95 11.61
N LEU A 160 -3.69 25.23 12.54
CA LEU A 160 -4.33 25.83 13.68
C LEU A 160 -3.15 26.51 14.35
N GLU A 161 -2.97 27.78 14.02
CA GLU A 161 -2.21 28.76 14.78
C GLU A 161 -2.34 28.31 16.22
N PRO A 162 -1.24 27.89 16.87
CA PRO A 162 -1.32 27.28 18.18
C PRO A 162 -2.07 28.27 19.05
N LYS A 163 -3.36 27.98 19.32
CA LYS A 163 -4.21 28.89 20.09
C LYS A 163 -3.46 29.07 21.39
N LYS A 164 -2.88 30.26 21.58
CA LYS A 164 -2.27 30.68 22.83
C LYS A 164 -3.29 30.29 23.89
N LYS A 165 -3.00 29.24 24.65
CA LYS A 165 -3.82 28.83 25.79
C LYS A 165 -3.70 29.99 26.76
N ARG A 166 -4.63 30.95 26.65
CA ARG A 166 -4.92 31.90 27.71
C ARG A 166 -5.23 31.02 28.91
N GLY A 167 -4.41 31.15 29.95
CA GLY A 167 -4.51 30.37 31.17
C GLY A 167 -5.87 30.62 31.81
N GLU A 168 -6.84 29.81 31.43
CA GLU A 168 -8.08 29.68 32.15
C GLU A 168 -7.80 28.62 33.20
N THR A 169 -7.47 29.11 34.40
CA THR A 169 -7.41 28.32 35.62
C THR A 169 -8.75 27.63 35.78
N ARG A 170 -8.84 26.37 35.31
CA ARG A 170 -9.89 25.44 35.70
C ARG A 170 -9.84 25.34 37.21
N THR A 171 -10.74 26.06 37.87
CA THR A 171 -11.13 25.81 39.24
C THR A 171 -11.70 24.40 39.23
N ASP A 172 -10.95 23.45 39.77
CA ASP A 172 -11.37 22.07 39.90
C ASP A 172 -12.60 22.02 40.83
N PRO A 173 -13.80 21.62 40.34
CA PRO A 173 -14.98 21.57 41.19
C PRO A 173 -14.94 20.44 42.22
N TYR A 174 -13.93 19.55 42.16
CA TYR A 174 -13.80 18.42 43.09
C TYR A 174 -12.68 18.57 44.12
N GLY A 175 -12.06 19.74 44.23
CA GLY A 175 -11.18 20.08 45.36
C GLY A 175 -9.90 19.26 45.43
N ALA A 176 -8.85 19.89 45.96
CA ALA A 176 -7.63 19.21 46.34
C ALA A 176 -7.89 18.31 47.57
N GLY A 177 -8.57 17.19 47.35
CA GLY A 177 -8.86 16.16 48.35
C GLY A 177 -7.70 15.21 48.53
N ARG A 178 -6.71 15.66 49.32
CA ARG A 178 -5.97 14.90 50.34
C ARG A 178 -5.98 13.34 50.20
N TRP A 179 -4.94 12.79 49.57
CA TRP A 179 -4.66 11.34 49.52
C TRP A 179 -3.69 10.87 50.62
N ASP A 180 -3.65 11.54 51.79
CA ASP A 180 -2.66 11.28 52.86
C ASP A 180 -3.06 10.15 53.83
N HIS A 181 -3.79 9.11 53.40
CA HIS A 181 -4.38 8.15 54.35
C HIS A 181 -4.04 6.68 54.15
N LEU A 182 -3.27 6.30 53.12
CA LEU A 182 -3.06 4.87 52.79
C LEU A 182 -1.63 4.35 52.92
N ILE A 183 -0.77 4.99 53.71
CA ILE A 183 0.49 4.36 54.13
C ILE A 183 0.54 4.28 55.66
N LEU A 184 -0.28 3.41 56.22
CA LEU A 184 -0.11 2.91 57.58
C LEU A 184 -0.04 1.38 57.57
N GLY A 185 1.12 0.86 57.96
CA GLY A 185 1.20 -0.38 58.74
C GLY A 185 1.28 -1.68 57.96
N SER A 186 2.51 -2.19 57.80
CA SER A 186 2.82 -3.62 57.93
C SER A 186 4.33 -3.80 58.14
N ARG A 187 4.75 -3.49 59.37
CA ARG A 187 6.01 -3.91 59.95
C ARG A 187 5.78 -5.29 60.55
N ILE A 188 6.28 -6.35 59.93
CA ILE A 188 6.43 -7.65 60.60
C ILE A 188 7.88 -8.13 60.39
N ARG A 189 8.51 -8.38 61.54
CA ARG A 189 9.86 -8.92 61.73
C ARG A 189 9.81 -10.45 61.66
N GLY A 190 10.97 -11.03 61.36
CA GLY A 190 11.38 -12.42 61.61
C GLY A 190 12.58 -12.66 60.69
N LEU A 191 13.86 -12.63 61.09
CA LEU A 191 14.53 -13.14 62.29
C LEU A 191 14.27 -14.64 62.49
N GLU A 192 15.39 -15.39 62.49
CA GLU A 192 15.61 -16.84 62.64
C GLU A 192 16.07 -17.51 61.33
N SER A 193 17.16 -18.28 61.24
CA SER A 193 18.38 -18.46 62.04
C SER A 193 19.42 -19.06 61.07
#